data_AF-X1JEC2-F1
#
_entry.id   AF-X1JEC2-F1
#
_cell.length_a   1.000
_cell.length_b   1.000
_cell.length_c   1.000
_cell.angle_alpha   90.00
_cell.angle_beta   90.00
_cell.angle_gamma   90.00
#
_symmetry.space_group_name_H-M   'P 1'
#
loop_
_entity.id
_entity.type
_entity.pdbx_description
1 polymer ?
#
loop_
_entity_poly.entity_id
_entity_poly.type
_entity_poly.pdbx_seq_one_letter_code
_entity_poly.pdbx_strand_id
1 'polypeptide(L)' 'MKSQPSIKLIQEFEQERPYHVAFSGGKDSIVMYHLVKRAKVKHQAYFYVSTVDPPEVTRFV' A
#
# COMPACT_ATOMS: atom_id res chain seq x y z
N MET A 1 -1.96 19.77 -0.53
CA MET A 1 -2.36 19.55 0.89
C MET A 1 -3.62 18.64 0.97
N LYS A 2 -3.65 17.47 0.30
CA LYS A 2 -4.83 16.56 0.26
C LYS A 2 -4.64 15.23 1.01
N SER A 3 -3.46 14.92 1.53
CA SER A 3 -3.16 13.61 2.13
C SER A 3 -3.62 13.46 3.59
N GLN A 4 -3.79 14.56 4.32
CA GLN A 4 -4.10 14.53 5.75
C GLN A 4 -5.47 13.88 6.07
N PRO A 5 -6.55 14.16 5.30
CA PRO A 5 -7.83 13.46 5.51
C PRO A 5 -7.72 11.95 5.30
N SER A 6 -7.01 11.50 4.26
CA SER A 6 -6.83 10.06 3.97
C SER A 6 -6.06 9.32 5.06
N ILE A 7 -5.01 9.95 5.61
CA ILE A 7 -4.23 9.37 6.72
C ILE A 7 -5.10 9.15 7.96
N LYS A 8 -5.91 10.16 8.32
CA LYS A 8 -6.83 10.04 9.47
C LYS A 8 -7.84 8.92 9.27
N LEU A 9 -8.39 8.81 8.05
CA LEU A 9 -9.33 7.76 7.70
C LEU A 9 -8.71 6.37 7.88
N ILE A 10 -7.47 6.16 7.41
CA ILE A 10 -6.76 4.89 7.59
C ILE A 10 -6.55 4.55 9.06
N GLN A 11 -6.29 5.54 9.91
CA GLN A 11 -6.12 5.33 11.36
C GLN A 11 -7.45 4.99 12.04
N GLU A 12 -8.54 5.66 11.66
CA GLU A 12 -9.86 5.47 12.26
C GLU A 12 -10.43 4.07 12.02
N PHE A 13 -10.14 3.48 10.86
CA PHE A 13 -10.60 2.14 10.49
C PHE A 13 -9.58 1.04 10.79
N GLU A 14 -8.51 1.32 11.56
CA GLU A 14 -7.53 0.30 11.93
C GLU A 14 -8.22 -0.81 12.75
N GLN A 15 -7.93 -2.06 12.41
CA GLN A 15 -8.46 -3.24 13.08
C GLN A 15 -7.35 -3.96 13.85
N GLU A 16 -7.72 -4.94 14.68
CA GLU A 16 -6.76 -5.81 15.36
C GLU A 16 -5.82 -6.54 14.38
N ARG A 17 -6.36 -6.92 13.20
CA ARG A 17 -5.58 -7.55 12.13
C ARG A 17 -4.85 -6.48 11.31
N PRO A 18 -3.58 -6.71 10.94
CA PRO A 18 -2.84 -5.80 10.07
C PRO A 18 -3.53 -5.61 8.72
N TYR A 19 -3.48 -4.39 8.17
CA TYR A 19 -3.94 -4.12 6.82
C TYR A 19 -3.20 -4.97 5.78
N HIS A 20 -3.98 -5.56 4.88
CA HIS A 20 -3.47 -6.27 3.71
C HIS A 20 -3.31 -5.29 2.55
N VAL A 21 -2.09 -4.81 2.31
CA VAL A 21 -1.80 -3.82 1.26
C VAL A 21 -1.37 -4.53 -0.01
N ALA A 22 -2.26 -4.60 -1.01
CA ALA A 22 -1.91 -5.10 -2.33
C ALA A 22 -1.01 -4.08 -3.06
N PHE A 23 0.25 -4.42 -3.25
CA PHE A 23 1.27 -3.55 -3.83
C PHE A 23 1.71 -4.10 -5.19
N SER A 24 1.27 -3.45 -6.26
CA SER A 24 1.52 -3.89 -7.65
C SER A 24 2.69 -3.19 -8.35
N GLY A 25 3.31 -2.20 -7.71
CA GLY A 25 4.30 -1.33 -8.33
C GLY A 25 3.72 -0.22 -9.23
N GLY A 26 2.39 -0.20 -9.45
CA GLY A 26 1.71 0.89 -10.15
C GLY A 26 1.58 2.17 -9.30
N LYS A 27 1.34 3.32 -9.95
CA LYS A 27 1.24 4.63 -9.27
C LYS A 27 0.24 4.63 -8.09
N ASP A 28 -0.90 3.97 -8.26
CA ASP A 28 -1.98 4.00 -7.28
C ASP A 28 -1.62 3.16 -6.04
N SER A 29 -1.00 2.00 -6.25
CA SER A 29 -0.53 1.15 -5.15
C SER A 29 0.69 1.73 -4.44
N ILE A 30 1.58 2.45 -5.15
CA ILE A 30 2.66 3.26 -4.54
C ILE A 30 2.08 4.34 -3.62
N VAL A 31 1.10 5.11 -4.08
CA VAL A 31 0.45 6.15 -3.26
C VAL A 31 -0.22 5.52 -2.04
N MET A 32 -0.94 4.41 -2.21
CA MET A 32 -1.59 3.73 -1.10
C MET A 32 -0.58 3.22 -0.05
N TYR A 33 0.50 2.56 -0.50
CA TYR A 33 1.57 2.11 0.39
C TYR A 33 2.22 3.26 1.16
N HIS A 34 2.45 4.39 0.50
CA HIS A 34 2.97 5.60 1.13
C HIS A 34 2.02 6.17 2.19
N LEU A 35 0.71 6.20 1.90
CA LEU A 35 -0.29 6.68 2.86
C LEU A 35 -0.40 5.78 4.10
N VAL A 36 -0.44 4.46 3.91
CA VAL A 36 -0.50 3.48 5.02
C VAL A 36 0.77 3.58 5.88
N LYS A 37 1.96 3.69 5.27
CA LYS A 37 3.20 3.94 6.01
C LYS A 37 3.15 5.22 6.84
N ARG A 38 2.62 6.30 6.28
CA ARG A 38 2.49 7.59 6.98
C ARG A 38 1.45 7.57 8.09
N ALA A 39 0.42 6.73 7.96
CA ALA A 39 -0.58 6.51 8.99
C ALA A 39 -0.04 5.75 10.21
N LYS A 40 1.11 5.06 10.07
CA LYS A 40 1.77 4.28 11.14
C LYS A 40 0.88 3.18 11.74
N VAL A 41 -0.03 2.64 10.95
CA VAL A 41 -0.92 1.51 11.30
C VAL A 41 -0.22 0.17 11.02
N LYS A 42 -0.66 -0.91 11.67
CA LYS A 42 -0.18 -2.27 11.39
C LYS A 42 -0.56 -2.66 9.95
N HIS A 43 0.42 -3.04 9.14
CA HIS A 43 0.17 -3.46 7.76
C HIS A 43 1.24 -4.42 7.25
N GLN A 44 0.87 -5.24 6.27
CA GLN A 44 1.77 -6.04 5.47
C GLN A 44 1.49 -5.77 3.99
N ALA A 45 2.54 -5.53 3.21
CA ALA A 45 2.43 -5.39 1.76
C ALA A 45 2.61 -6.75 1.09
N TYR A 46 1.80 -7.00 0.06
CA TYR A 46 1.80 -8.22 -0.73
C TYR A 46 1.87 -7.86 -2.22
N PHE A 47 2.83 -8.47 -2.92
CA PHE A 47 2.90 -8.44 -4.38
C PHE A 47 2.46 -9.79 -4.92
N TYR A 48 1.54 -9.77 -5.89
CA TYR A 48 1.04 -10.97 -6.55
C TYR A 48 1.65 -11.04 -7.93
N VAL A 49 2.65 -11.92 -8.09
CA VAL A 49 3.32 -12.12 -9.37
C VAL A 49 2.33 -12.73 -10.36
N SER A 50 1.97 -11.96 -11.37
CA SER A 50 1.35 -12.50 -12.56
C SER A 50 2.48 -13.01 -13.45
N THR A 51 2.39 -14.24 -13.95
CA THR A 51 3.44 -14.86 -14.80
C THR A 51 3.82 -14.06 -16.06
N VAL A 52 3.16 -12.93 -16.31
CA VAL A 52 3.36 -11.99 -17.42
C VAL A 52 3.94 -10.62 -16.97
N ASP A 53 4.30 -10.45 -15.70
CA ASP A 53 4.87 -9.19 -15.21
C ASP A 53 6.24 -8.92 -15.86
N PRO A 54 6.47 -7.72 -16.42
CA PRO A 54 7.77 -7.35 -16.96
C PRO A 54 8.87 -7.41 -15.88
N PRO A 55 10.12 -7.79 -16.23
CA PRO A 55 11.24 -7.80 -15.28
C PRO A 55 11.48 -6.47 -14.57
N GLU A 56 11.14 -5.35 -15.21
CA GLU A 56 11.25 -4.01 -14.64
C GLU A 56 10.29 -3.81 -13.46
N VAL A 57 9.09 -4.40 -13.52
CA VAL A 57 8.10 -4.33 -12.44
C VAL A 57 8.55 -5.18 -11.27
N THR A 58 8.97 -6.42 -11.51
CA THR A 58 9.42 -7.33 -10.45
C THR A 58 10.72 -6.88 -9.78
N ARG A 59 11.58 -6.12 -10.48
CA ARG A 59 12.77 -5.49 -9.90
C ARG A 59 12.45 -4.24 -9.08
N PHE A 60 11.39 -3.52 -9.45
CA PHE A 60 10.98 -2.30 -8.75
C PHE A 60 10.26 -2.60 -7.42
N VAL A 61 9.39 -3.62 -7.43
CA VAL A 61 8.54 -4.01 -6.31
C VAL A 61 9.34 -4.74 -5.22
#